data_AF-A0AA36MM24-F1
#
_entry.id   AF-A0AA36MM24-F1
#
_cell.length_a   1.000
_cell.length_b   1.000
_cell.length_c   1.000
_cell.angle_alpha   90.00
_cell.angle_beta   90.00
_cell.angle_gamma   90.00
#
_symmetry.space_group_name_H-M   'P 1'
#
loop_
_entity.id
_entity.type
_entity.pdbx_description
1 polymer ?
#
loop_
_entity_poly.entity_id
_entity_poly.type
_entity_poly.pdbx_seq_one_letter_code
_entity_poly.pdbx_strand_id
1 'polypeptide(L)'
;MAPMMGTMPMGGMPMMGMGMGNMPGNMAPMGGNMPPMGSNMPMGGMNGMSGMSGMGGMGGMGGMGGMGGMGGMGGMGMPMMGMPMMGGMNPMAMMNMMMNMAMGAQEEEDKVAELPPEPTDPRVKEICRHFGIDDKICEKLNKAMKTREDFDEDMQVLWHIMDKGTKNNKKAVDVMLVKIRELNNGTFIGKDLLDPEIKDFAWKYNLDDQLLHRLIKTMKKRGKHKSQDLKDMDERIGNAKHPSGLLVRMLEGLEENGKMPPAPGWLMQSHGSARREPAEKDRKKSRSRSRR
;
A
#
# COMPACT_ATOMS: atom_id res chain seq x y z
N MET A 1 47.85 -36.26 9.20
CA MET A 1 46.80 -37.19 8.74
C MET A 1 45.86 -36.40 7.83
N ALA A 2 46.01 -36.57 6.53
CA ALA A 2 45.06 -36.13 5.51
C ALA A 2 44.16 -37.34 5.13
N PRO A 3 43.24 -37.24 4.15
CA PRO A 3 41.89 -36.68 4.26
C PRO A 3 40.83 -37.72 3.84
N MET A 4 39.52 -37.44 4.02
CA MET A 4 38.48 -38.17 3.27
C MET A 4 37.51 -37.21 2.60
N MET A 5 37.78 -37.00 1.31
CA MET A 5 36.84 -36.43 0.34
C MET A 5 35.77 -37.47 0.01
N GLY A 6 34.51 -37.16 0.32
CA GLY A 6 33.36 -37.92 -0.14
C GLY A 6 32.82 -37.36 -1.44
N THR A 7 33.14 -38.02 -2.55
CA THR A 7 32.52 -37.82 -3.86
C THR A 7 31.08 -38.35 -3.86
N MET A 8 30.10 -37.49 -4.15
CA MET A 8 28.74 -37.95 -4.46
C MET A 8 28.48 -37.89 -5.97
N PRO A 9 27.80 -38.91 -6.55
CA PRO A 9 27.61 -39.05 -7.99
C PRO A 9 26.51 -38.13 -8.53
N MET A 10 26.82 -37.48 -9.65
CA MET A 10 25.89 -36.76 -10.53
C MET A 10 24.89 -37.75 -11.16
N GLY A 11 23.64 -37.73 -10.70
CA GLY A 11 22.52 -38.41 -11.34
C GLY A 11 22.06 -37.63 -12.57
N GLY A 12 22.32 -38.18 -13.76
CA GLY A 12 21.81 -37.67 -15.02
C GLY A 12 20.29 -37.84 -15.12
N MET A 13 19.59 -36.75 -15.46
CA MET A 13 18.20 -36.81 -15.89
C MET A 13 18.10 -36.64 -17.42
N PRO A 14 17.25 -37.43 -18.09
CA PRO A 14 17.17 -37.52 -19.54
C PRO A 14 16.48 -36.30 -20.15
N MET A 15 17.08 -35.79 -21.22
CA MET A 15 16.44 -34.84 -22.14
C MET A 15 15.29 -35.53 -22.88
N MET A 16 14.05 -35.09 -22.60
CA MET A 16 12.94 -35.31 -23.52
C MET A 16 12.92 -34.19 -24.55
N GLY A 17 13.43 -34.52 -25.74
CA GLY A 17 13.13 -33.78 -26.95
C GLY A 17 11.72 -34.09 -27.44
N MET A 18 11.05 -33.07 -27.97
CA MET A 18 9.87 -33.08 -28.87
C MET A 18 9.43 -31.61 -28.93
N GLY A 19 9.26 -30.94 -30.06
CA GLY A 19 9.38 -31.24 -31.47
C GLY A 19 9.12 -29.92 -32.19
N MET A 20 9.94 -29.61 -33.19
CA MET A 20 9.74 -28.46 -34.07
C MET A 20 8.52 -28.71 -34.96
N GLY A 21 7.52 -27.82 -34.87
CA GLY A 21 6.36 -27.80 -35.75
C GLY A 21 6.22 -26.43 -36.40
N ASN A 22 6.79 -26.31 -37.59
CA ASN A 22 6.69 -25.20 -38.53
C ASN A 22 5.24 -25.10 -39.06
N MET A 23 4.55 -23.95 -38.97
CA MET A 23 3.39 -23.69 -39.83
C MET A 23 3.26 -22.20 -40.23
N PRO A 24 2.95 -21.94 -41.52
CA PRO A 24 2.94 -20.61 -42.12
C PRO A 24 1.55 -19.95 -42.09
N GLY A 25 1.56 -18.62 -42.18
CA GLY A 25 0.72 -17.82 -43.08
C GLY A 25 -0.81 -17.89 -42.97
N ASN A 26 -1.38 -16.69 -42.83
CA ASN A 26 -2.62 -16.25 -43.50
C ASN A 26 -3.95 -16.58 -42.81
N MET A 27 -4.62 -15.58 -42.23
CA MET A 27 -5.85 -15.06 -42.82
C MET A 27 -6.39 -13.81 -42.13
N ALA A 28 -7.06 -13.04 -42.98
CA ALA A 28 -7.58 -11.69 -42.89
C ALA A 28 -8.94 -11.61 -42.13
N PRO A 29 -9.54 -10.41 -42.00
CA PRO A 29 -10.48 -10.07 -40.92
C PRO A 29 -11.94 -10.38 -41.29
N MET A 30 -12.74 -10.75 -40.29
CA MET A 30 -14.19 -10.79 -40.43
C MET A 30 -14.82 -9.50 -39.91
N GLY A 31 -15.38 -8.76 -40.86
CA GLY A 31 -16.21 -7.59 -40.63
C GLY A 31 -17.50 -7.94 -39.90
N GLY A 32 -17.72 -7.20 -38.80
CA GLY A 32 -18.99 -7.09 -38.11
C GLY A 32 -19.55 -5.70 -38.32
N ASN A 33 -20.58 -5.63 -39.14
CA ASN A 33 -21.36 -4.47 -39.53
C ASN A 33 -22.15 -3.95 -38.30
N MET A 34 -21.81 -2.77 -37.77
CA MET A 34 -22.69 -2.02 -36.86
C MET A 34 -22.78 -0.55 -37.34
N PRO A 35 -24.01 0.01 -37.41
CA PRO A 35 -24.28 1.29 -38.07
C PRO A 35 -23.80 2.51 -37.26
N PRO A 36 -23.47 3.63 -37.93
CA PRO A 36 -23.04 4.86 -37.29
C PRO A 36 -24.24 5.64 -36.75
N MET A 37 -24.30 5.86 -35.43
CA MET A 37 -25.10 6.95 -34.87
C MET A 37 -24.30 8.25 -35.00
N GLY A 38 -24.47 8.90 -36.14
CA GLY A 38 -24.11 10.29 -36.34
C GLY A 38 -25.20 11.20 -35.78
N SER A 39 -24.84 12.02 -34.80
CA SER A 39 -25.58 13.22 -34.43
C SER A 39 -24.59 14.35 -34.23
N ASN A 40 -24.37 15.04 -35.34
CA ASN A 40 -23.67 16.30 -35.48
C ASN A 40 -24.59 17.43 -34.98
N MET A 41 -24.22 18.13 -33.91
CA MET A 41 -24.75 19.47 -33.64
C MET A 41 -23.63 20.38 -33.09
N PRO A 42 -23.20 21.41 -33.84
CA PRO A 42 -22.42 22.50 -33.30
C PRO A 42 -23.38 23.57 -32.75
N MET A 43 -23.39 23.78 -31.43
CA MET A 43 -23.94 25.01 -30.85
C MET A 43 -22.82 25.80 -30.21
N GLY A 44 -22.47 26.90 -30.87
CA GLY A 44 -21.72 27.98 -30.27
C GLY A 44 -22.60 28.80 -29.32
N GLY A 45 -21.94 29.43 -28.35
CA GLY A 45 -22.35 30.69 -27.76
C GLY A 45 -23.60 30.69 -26.88
N MET A 46 -23.42 30.53 -25.57
CA MET A 46 -24.31 31.15 -24.57
C MET A 46 -23.49 31.68 -23.38
N ASN A 47 -23.22 32.98 -23.46
CA ASN A 47 -22.97 33.83 -22.29
C ASN A 47 -24.29 33.94 -21.49
N GLY A 48 -24.19 33.78 -20.16
CA GLY A 48 -25.06 34.43 -19.19
C GLY A 48 -26.47 33.83 -18.96
N MET A 49 -26.68 33.28 -17.76
CA MET A 49 -27.92 33.30 -16.97
C MET A 49 -27.67 32.43 -15.72
N SER A 50 -27.60 32.93 -14.49
CA SER A 50 -28.66 33.64 -13.74
C SER A 50 -29.94 32.80 -13.70
N GLY A 51 -30.08 31.92 -12.71
CA GLY A 51 -31.33 31.17 -12.54
C GLY A 51 -31.24 29.95 -11.66
N MET A 52 -31.39 30.17 -10.35
CA MET A 52 -31.92 29.14 -9.45
C MET A 52 -33.23 28.60 -10.01
N SER A 53 -33.40 27.27 -10.05
CA SER A 53 -34.63 26.52 -9.73
C SER A 53 -34.48 25.04 -10.09
N GLY A 54 -34.56 24.17 -9.09
CA GLY A 54 -35.03 22.79 -9.28
C GLY A 54 -34.01 21.76 -9.74
N MET A 55 -33.32 21.13 -8.79
CA MET A 55 -33.04 19.69 -8.89
C MET A 55 -33.47 19.01 -7.59
N GLY A 56 -34.66 18.44 -7.65
CA GLY A 56 -35.06 17.35 -6.78
C GLY A 56 -34.26 16.09 -7.12
N GLY A 57 -34.08 15.22 -6.13
CA GLY A 57 -33.50 13.89 -6.33
C GLY A 57 -32.25 13.58 -5.51
N MET A 58 -32.18 14.01 -4.24
CA MET A 58 -31.31 13.35 -3.26
C MET A 58 -31.96 12.01 -2.85
N GLY A 59 -31.72 10.98 -3.66
CA GLY A 59 -32.05 9.61 -3.31
C GLY A 59 -30.85 8.92 -2.65
N GLY A 60 -31.01 8.49 -1.39
CA GLY A 60 -30.27 7.35 -0.86
C GLY A 60 -29.01 7.62 -0.03
N MET A 61 -29.11 8.45 1.02
CA MET A 61 -28.26 8.29 2.20
C MET A 61 -28.74 7.05 2.98
N GLY A 62 -28.22 5.88 2.58
CA GLY A 62 -28.45 4.63 3.28
C GLY A 62 -27.52 4.48 4.47
N GLY A 63 -28.09 4.52 5.68
CA GLY A 63 -27.67 3.67 6.80
C GLY A 63 -26.39 4.05 7.53
N MET A 64 -26.42 5.15 8.30
CA MET A 64 -25.66 5.23 9.57
C MET A 64 -26.27 4.22 10.55
N GLY A 65 -25.78 2.99 10.51
CA GLY A 65 -26.12 1.95 11.47
C GLY A 65 -25.24 2.04 12.72
N GLY A 66 -25.87 2.28 13.87
CA GLY A 66 -25.46 1.68 15.13
C GLY A 66 -24.28 2.30 15.88
N MET A 67 -24.46 3.51 16.43
CA MET A 67 -23.82 3.86 17.70
C MET A 67 -24.45 3.02 18.81
N GLY A 68 -23.88 1.84 19.04
CA GLY A 68 -24.23 0.96 20.15
C GLY A 68 -23.63 1.47 21.46
N GLY A 69 -24.50 1.71 22.44
CA GLY A 69 -24.25 1.34 23.83
C GLY A 69 -23.20 2.15 24.59
N MET A 70 -23.46 3.44 24.84
CA MET A 70 -22.89 4.12 26.00
C MET A 70 -23.81 3.87 27.20
N GLY A 71 -23.60 2.71 27.83
CA GLY A 71 -24.32 2.28 29.02
C GLY A 71 -23.87 3.05 30.25
N GLY A 72 -24.86 3.48 31.05
CA GLY A 72 -24.74 3.52 32.51
C GLY A 72 -23.84 4.60 33.10
N MET A 73 -24.29 5.85 33.07
CA MET A 73 -23.91 6.81 34.12
C MET A 73 -25.17 7.11 34.94
N GLY A 74 -25.46 6.16 35.83
CA GLY A 74 -26.53 6.27 36.81
C GLY A 74 -26.15 7.21 37.94
N GLY A 75 -27.13 7.98 38.41
CA GLY A 75 -27.24 8.37 39.81
C GLY A 75 -26.25 9.41 40.30
N MET A 76 -26.46 10.67 39.93
CA MET A 76 -26.11 11.78 40.82
C MET A 76 -27.25 12.80 40.84
N GLY A 77 -28.27 12.45 41.61
CA GLY A 77 -29.29 13.39 42.04
C GLY A 77 -28.70 14.32 43.08
N MET A 78 -28.39 15.55 42.69
CA MET A 78 -28.33 16.67 43.63
C MET A 78 -29.45 17.66 43.29
N PRO A 79 -30.33 18.00 44.25
CA PRO A 79 -31.28 19.08 44.09
C PRO A 79 -30.52 20.39 44.28
N MET A 80 -30.08 21.02 43.18
CA MET A 80 -29.56 22.38 43.24
C MET A 80 -30.74 23.35 43.41
N MET A 81 -31.09 23.62 44.66
CA MET A 81 -31.97 24.72 45.06
C MET A 81 -31.34 26.05 44.63
N GLY A 82 -32.11 26.81 43.84
CA GLY A 82 -32.21 28.27 43.93
C GLY A 82 -30.92 29.07 43.93
N MET A 83 -30.42 29.40 42.73
CA MET A 83 -29.69 30.65 42.52
C MET A 83 -30.47 31.54 41.55
N PRO A 84 -30.87 32.76 41.94
CA PRO A 84 -31.54 33.70 41.07
C PRO A 84 -30.52 34.41 40.18
N MET A 85 -30.78 34.39 38.87
CA MET A 85 -30.51 35.47 37.91
C MET A 85 -29.10 36.09 37.91
N MET A 86 -28.18 35.47 37.16
CA MET A 86 -27.17 36.23 36.39
C MET A 86 -27.44 36.03 34.90
N GLY A 87 -28.49 36.71 34.40
CA GLY A 87 -28.75 36.84 32.98
C GLY A 87 -27.78 37.86 32.38
N GLY A 88 -26.87 37.42 31.51
CA GLY A 88 -26.05 38.34 30.72
C GLY A 88 -24.71 37.84 30.19
N MET A 89 -24.21 36.67 30.61
CA MET A 89 -22.94 36.14 30.08
C MET A 89 -23.18 34.95 29.15
N ASN A 90 -22.66 35.06 27.92
CA ASN A 90 -22.71 34.00 26.93
C ASN A 90 -21.98 32.74 27.46
N PRO A 91 -22.64 31.57 27.52
CA PRO A 91 -22.03 30.34 28.05
C PRO A 91 -20.77 29.91 27.27
N MET A 92 -20.65 30.33 26.02
CA MET A 92 -19.47 30.06 25.19
C MET A 92 -18.22 30.86 25.61
N ALA A 93 -18.39 32.05 26.19
CA ALA A 93 -17.26 32.86 26.67
C ALA A 93 -16.62 32.28 27.94
N MET A 94 -17.43 31.66 28.80
CA MET A 94 -16.94 31.04 30.04
C MET A 94 -16.16 29.74 29.76
N MET A 95 -16.60 28.95 28.77
CA MET A 95 -15.87 27.75 28.34
C MET A 95 -14.52 28.09 27.70
N ASN A 96 -14.43 29.18 26.93
CA ASN A 96 -13.17 29.62 26.33
C ASN A 96 -12.16 30.13 27.38
N MET A 97 -12.64 30.76 28.45
CA MET A 97 -11.79 31.23 29.55
C MET A 97 -11.25 30.07 30.39
N MET A 98 -12.07 29.05 30.64
CA MET A 98 -11.64 27.85 31.37
C MET A 98 -10.65 27.01 30.54
N MET A 99 -10.80 26.98 29.21
CA MET A 99 -9.86 26.32 28.31
C MET A 99 -8.51 27.07 28.24
N ASN A 100 -8.51 28.40 28.25
CA ASN A 100 -7.28 29.19 28.33
C ASN A 100 -6.54 29.05 29.67
N MET A 101 -7.27 28.90 30.78
CA MET A 101 -6.65 28.74 32.11
C MET A 101 -6.12 27.31 32.32
N ALA A 102 -6.78 26.30 31.76
CA ALA A 102 -6.31 24.91 31.79
C ALA A 102 -5.09 24.66 30.90
N MET A 103 -4.86 25.49 29.87
CA MET A 103 -3.66 25.42 29.03
C MET A 103 -2.47 26.21 29.60
N GLY A 104 -2.69 27.17 30.51
CA GLY A 104 -1.62 28.00 31.09
C GLY A 104 -0.86 27.36 32.26
N ALA A 105 -1.29 26.20 32.76
CA ALA A 105 -0.71 25.53 33.93
C ALA A 105 0.14 24.29 33.61
N GLN A 106 0.44 24.03 32.33
CA GLN A 106 1.26 22.89 31.89
C GLN A 106 2.63 23.28 31.30
N GLU A 107 3.07 24.55 31.41
CA GLU A 107 4.38 24.99 30.89
C GLU A 107 5.44 25.26 31.99
N GLU A 108 5.16 24.94 33.26
CA GLU A 108 6.16 24.99 34.36
C GLU A 108 6.79 23.62 34.69
N GLU A 109 6.73 22.63 33.79
CA GLU A 109 7.54 21.43 33.95
C GLU A 109 8.96 21.62 33.38
N ASP A 110 9.92 21.60 34.30
CA ASP A 110 11.29 21.12 34.12
C ASP A 110 12.24 21.94 33.23
N LYS A 111 12.82 22.98 33.84
CA LYS A 111 14.22 23.35 33.56
C LYS A 111 15.16 22.25 34.07
N VAL A 112 15.14 21.06 33.44
CA VAL A 112 16.22 20.09 33.61
C VAL A 112 17.49 20.77 33.13
N ALA A 113 18.52 20.84 33.98
CA ALA A 113 19.83 21.32 33.60
C ALA A 113 20.24 20.63 32.29
N GLU A 114 20.39 21.43 31.23
CA GLU A 114 20.69 20.96 29.88
C GLU A 114 22.03 20.23 29.93
N LEU A 115 21.98 18.89 29.99
CA LEU A 115 23.17 18.07 29.93
C LEU A 115 23.91 18.41 28.64
N PRO A 116 25.26 18.52 28.67
CA PRO A 116 26.03 18.83 27.49
C PRO A 116 25.64 17.87 26.35
N PRO A 117 25.45 18.38 25.12
CA PRO A 117 24.95 17.58 24.02
C PRO A 117 25.85 16.38 23.81
N GLU A 118 25.27 15.19 23.85
CA GLU A 118 26.03 13.96 23.65
C GLU A 118 26.65 13.97 22.25
N PRO A 119 27.90 13.47 22.11
CA PRO A 119 28.52 13.37 20.80
C PRO A 119 27.67 12.51 19.87
N THR A 120 27.32 13.07 18.72
CA THR A 120 26.59 12.39 17.65
C THR A 120 27.47 11.36 16.95
N ASP A 121 26.93 10.18 16.69
CA ASP A 121 27.61 9.13 15.92
C ASP A 121 28.02 9.65 14.52
N PRO A 122 29.25 9.35 14.04
CA PRO A 122 29.73 9.84 12.76
C PRO A 122 28.87 9.38 11.56
N ARG A 123 28.27 8.19 11.62
CA ARG A 123 27.41 7.65 10.53
C ARG A 123 26.07 8.35 10.48
N VAL A 124 25.51 8.70 11.64
CA VAL A 124 24.30 9.54 11.72
C VAL A 124 24.57 10.93 11.13
N LYS A 125 25.71 11.54 11.51
CA LYS A 125 26.17 12.81 10.90
C LYS A 125 26.35 12.71 9.40
N GLU A 126 26.90 11.61 8.90
CA GLU A 126 27.10 11.40 7.46
C GLU A 126 25.77 11.35 6.70
N ILE A 127 24.78 10.58 7.18
CA ILE A 127 23.42 10.57 6.62
C ILE A 127 22.82 11.98 6.64
N CYS A 128 22.86 12.66 7.78
CA CYS A 128 22.25 13.98 7.90
C CYS A 128 22.91 15.00 6.97
N ARG A 129 24.24 14.98 6.85
CA ARG A 129 24.97 15.83 5.89
C ARG A 129 24.61 15.51 4.44
N HIS A 130 24.52 14.23 4.08
CA HIS A 130 24.19 13.79 2.72
C HIS A 130 22.82 14.30 2.27
N PHE A 131 21.84 14.26 3.17
CA PHE A 131 20.46 14.66 2.88
C PHE A 131 20.11 16.11 3.28
N GLY A 132 21.08 16.91 3.75
CA GLY A 132 20.86 18.30 4.15
C GLY A 132 19.93 18.45 5.36
N ILE A 133 20.09 17.60 6.38
CA ILE A 133 19.29 17.58 7.60
C ILE A 133 19.99 18.41 8.69
N ASP A 134 19.25 19.34 9.29
CA ASP A 134 19.76 20.22 10.36
C ASP A 134 20.24 19.45 11.59
N ASP A 135 21.22 20.02 12.31
CA ASP A 135 21.83 19.42 13.50
C ASP A 135 20.80 19.04 14.58
N LYS A 136 19.75 19.87 14.77
CA LYS A 136 18.67 19.58 15.74
C LYS A 136 17.90 18.30 15.40
N ILE A 137 17.73 17.98 14.12
CA ILE A 137 17.06 16.75 13.68
C ILE A 137 18.06 15.58 13.72
N CYS A 138 19.32 15.83 13.40
CA CYS A 138 20.42 14.87 13.53
C CYS A 138 20.57 14.36 14.97
N GLU A 139 20.50 15.24 15.96
CA GLU A 139 20.52 14.88 17.39
C GLU A 139 19.31 14.01 17.78
N LYS A 140 18.12 14.34 17.28
CA LYS A 140 16.90 13.53 17.51
C LYS A 140 17.03 12.15 16.91
N LEU A 141 17.59 12.03 15.69
CA LEU A 141 17.88 10.75 15.07
C LEU A 141 18.89 9.95 15.89
N ASN A 142 19.99 10.58 16.31
CA ASN A 142 21.03 9.93 17.12
C ASN A 142 20.45 9.36 18.42
N LYS A 143 19.60 10.14 19.12
CA LYS A 143 18.91 9.70 20.32
C LYS A 143 17.99 8.51 20.04
N ALA A 144 17.22 8.55 18.95
CA ALA A 144 16.31 7.47 18.56
C ALA A 144 17.04 6.19 18.12
N MET A 145 18.24 6.31 17.53
CA MET A 145 19.05 5.16 17.11
C MET A 145 19.75 4.48 18.28
N LYS A 146 20.18 5.23 19.31
CA LYS A 146 20.84 4.68 20.50
C LYS A 146 19.95 3.74 21.33
N THR A 147 18.63 3.83 21.18
CA THR A 147 17.69 2.95 21.89
C THR A 147 17.54 1.59 21.21
N ARG A 148 18.19 1.37 20.06
CA ARG A 148 18.03 0.17 19.25
C ARG A 148 19.27 -0.73 19.24
N GLU A 149 19.01 -2.03 19.25
CA GLU A 149 20.05 -3.07 19.22
C GLU A 149 20.60 -3.28 17.78
N ASP A 150 19.74 -3.21 16.76
CA ASP A 150 20.09 -3.46 15.34
C ASP A 150 20.61 -2.17 14.63
N PHE A 151 21.51 -1.40 15.27
CA PHE A 151 21.90 -0.07 14.81
C PHE A 151 22.45 -0.05 13.37
N ASP A 152 23.31 -1.01 13.02
CA ASP A 152 24.03 -1.01 11.75
C ASP A 152 23.09 -1.32 10.58
N GLU A 153 22.19 -2.28 10.75
CA GLU A 153 21.15 -2.64 9.81
C GLU A 153 20.16 -1.51 9.62
N ASP A 154 19.73 -0.87 10.71
CA ASP A 154 18.79 0.25 10.67
C ASP A 154 19.37 1.45 9.93
N MET A 155 20.67 1.73 10.07
CA MET A 155 21.35 2.79 9.33
C MET A 155 21.34 2.55 7.81
N GLN A 156 21.58 1.32 7.37
CA GLN A 156 21.53 0.97 5.94
C GLN A 156 20.12 1.12 5.38
N VAL A 157 19.12 0.65 6.14
CA VAL A 157 17.71 0.72 5.76
C VAL A 157 17.24 2.18 5.70
N LEU A 158 17.61 2.98 6.69
CA LEU A 158 17.29 4.41 6.73
C LEU A 158 17.88 5.14 5.54
N TRP A 159 19.14 4.86 5.16
CA TRP A 159 19.76 5.42 3.96
C TRP A 159 18.91 5.14 2.71
N HIS A 160 18.54 3.87 2.50
CA HIS A 160 17.75 3.47 1.33
C HIS A 160 16.35 4.10 1.30
N ILE A 161 15.69 4.20 2.45
CA ILE A 161 14.38 4.85 2.58
C ILE A 161 14.49 6.33 2.22
N MET A 162 15.52 7.01 2.73
CA MET A 162 15.76 8.43 2.47
C MET A 162 16.05 8.68 0.98
N ASP A 163 16.95 7.91 0.39
CA ASP A 163 17.29 7.98 -1.05
C ASP A 163 16.08 7.71 -1.96
N LYS A 164 15.25 6.72 -1.63
CA LYS A 164 13.99 6.46 -2.35
C LYS A 164 13.01 7.62 -2.19
N GLY A 165 12.88 8.15 -0.98
CA GLY A 165 11.99 9.27 -0.66
C GLY A 165 12.32 10.51 -1.48
N THR A 166 13.60 10.89 -1.54
CA THR A 166 14.06 12.06 -2.30
C THR A 166 13.92 11.87 -3.81
N LYS A 167 14.23 10.67 -4.34
CA LYS A 167 13.96 10.32 -5.76
C LYS A 167 12.48 10.43 -6.14
N ASN A 168 11.59 10.23 -5.19
CA ASN A 168 10.15 10.39 -5.35
C ASN A 168 9.66 11.82 -5.03
N ASN A 169 10.55 12.83 -5.09
CA ASN A 169 10.26 14.24 -4.84
C ASN A 169 9.72 14.54 -3.43
N LYS A 170 9.97 13.68 -2.44
CA LYS A 170 9.66 13.99 -1.04
C LYS A 170 10.79 14.80 -0.43
N LYS A 171 10.47 15.75 0.46
CA LYS A 171 11.48 16.49 1.21
C LYS A 171 12.18 15.54 2.20
N ALA A 172 13.50 15.52 2.17
CA ALA A 172 14.30 14.65 3.03
C ALA A 172 13.98 14.86 4.52
N VAL A 173 13.79 16.11 4.94
CA VAL A 173 13.42 16.48 6.31
C VAL A 173 12.12 15.80 6.76
N ASP A 174 11.09 15.81 5.91
CA ASP A 174 9.79 15.21 6.24
C ASP A 174 9.90 13.68 6.36
N VAL A 175 10.63 13.05 5.44
CA VAL A 175 10.90 11.60 5.48
C VAL A 175 11.65 11.26 6.77
N MET A 176 12.68 12.03 7.12
CA MET A 176 13.50 11.81 8.31
C MET A 176 12.67 11.92 9.59
N LEU A 177 11.84 12.95 9.74
CA LEU A 177 10.99 13.14 10.93
C LEU A 177 9.99 12.00 11.10
N VAL A 178 9.43 11.48 10.00
CA VAL A 178 8.56 10.30 10.05
C VAL A 178 9.35 9.08 10.54
N LYS A 179 10.57 8.85 10.05
CA LYS A 179 11.38 7.70 10.48
C LYS A 179 11.90 7.82 11.91
N ILE A 180 12.24 9.01 12.39
CA ILE A 180 12.54 9.25 13.81
C ILE A 180 11.32 8.88 14.69
N ARG A 181 10.11 9.24 14.28
CA ARG A 181 8.88 8.86 15.01
C ARG A 181 8.69 7.35 15.03
N GLU A 182 8.89 6.67 13.90
CA GLU A 182 8.80 5.21 13.82
C GLU A 182 9.86 4.51 14.68
N LEU A 183 11.10 5.04 14.71
CA LEU A 183 12.18 4.53 15.55
C LEU A 183 11.83 4.65 17.03
N ASN A 184 11.36 5.82 17.47
CA ASN A 184 10.93 6.05 18.85
C ASN A 184 9.75 5.17 19.28
N ASN A 185 8.83 4.88 18.35
CA ASN A 185 7.66 4.03 18.60
C ASN A 185 8.00 2.53 18.49
N GLY A 186 9.22 2.16 18.09
CA GLY A 186 9.61 0.77 17.83
C GLY A 186 8.89 0.15 16.62
N THR A 187 8.31 0.96 15.74
CA THR A 187 7.60 0.51 14.53
C THR A 187 8.45 0.57 13.25
N PHE A 188 9.68 1.06 13.35
CA PHE A 188 10.61 1.14 12.22
C PHE A 188 10.96 -0.26 11.71
N ILE A 189 10.80 -0.47 10.40
CA ILE A 189 11.02 -1.76 9.76
C ILE A 189 12.48 -1.84 9.32
N GLY A 190 13.35 -2.08 10.28
CA GLY A 190 14.79 -2.18 10.10
C GLY A 190 15.25 -3.37 9.28
N LYS A 191 15.88 -4.33 9.96
CA LYS A 191 16.47 -5.55 9.38
C LYS A 191 15.63 -6.31 8.36
N ASP A 192 14.31 -6.25 8.46
CA ASP A 192 13.43 -7.02 7.58
C ASP A 192 13.35 -6.45 6.17
N LEU A 193 13.64 -5.15 6.02
CA LEU A 193 13.72 -4.53 4.70
C LEU A 193 15.06 -4.83 3.99
N LEU A 194 16.02 -5.46 4.69
CA LEU A 194 17.27 -5.94 4.08
C LEU A 194 17.08 -7.27 3.33
N ASP A 195 15.93 -7.92 3.47
CA ASP A 195 15.61 -9.11 2.69
C ASP A 195 15.49 -8.75 1.20
N PRO A 196 16.37 -9.28 0.32
CA PRO A 196 16.41 -8.87 -1.08
C PRO A 196 15.11 -9.22 -1.81
N GLU A 197 14.44 -10.33 -1.48
CA GLU A 197 13.19 -10.72 -2.14
C GLU A 197 12.07 -9.72 -1.82
N ILE A 198 11.95 -9.32 -0.55
CA ILE A 198 10.94 -8.33 -0.12
C ILE A 198 11.27 -6.96 -0.71
N LYS A 199 12.54 -6.57 -0.68
CA LYS A 199 13.04 -5.29 -1.19
C LYS A 199 12.77 -5.15 -2.68
N ASP A 200 13.14 -6.16 -3.47
CA ASP A 200 12.91 -6.19 -4.92
C ASP A 200 11.41 -6.15 -5.24
N PHE A 201 10.60 -6.93 -4.52
CA PHE A 201 9.15 -6.93 -4.69
C PHE A 201 8.53 -5.56 -4.34
N ALA A 202 8.93 -4.97 -3.22
CA ALA A 202 8.43 -3.67 -2.76
C ALA A 202 8.77 -2.53 -3.73
N TRP A 203 9.94 -2.61 -4.37
CA TRP A 203 10.39 -1.65 -5.36
C TRP A 203 9.73 -1.85 -6.71
N LYS A 204 9.62 -3.09 -7.18
CA LYS A 204 8.96 -3.43 -8.46
C LYS A 204 7.53 -2.89 -8.52
N TYR A 205 6.80 -2.94 -7.42
CA TYR A 205 5.40 -2.49 -7.36
C TYR A 205 5.19 -1.14 -6.66
N ASN A 206 6.28 -0.44 -6.32
CA ASN A 206 6.26 0.84 -5.60
C ASN A 206 5.28 0.85 -4.41
N LEU A 207 5.42 -0.13 -3.52
CA LEU A 207 4.54 -0.26 -2.36
C LEU A 207 4.66 0.95 -1.43
N ASP A 208 3.53 1.41 -0.92
CA ASP A 208 3.48 2.39 0.16
C ASP A 208 3.95 1.77 1.49
N ASP A 209 4.31 2.62 2.45
CA ASP A 209 4.90 2.20 3.72
C ASP A 209 3.93 1.31 4.53
N GLN A 210 2.62 1.54 4.46
CA GLN A 210 1.64 0.73 5.20
C GLN A 210 1.52 -0.67 4.61
N LEU A 211 1.45 -0.76 3.28
CA LEU A 211 1.37 -2.03 2.55
C LEU A 211 2.67 -2.82 2.65
N LEU A 212 3.82 -2.14 2.62
CA LEU A 212 5.13 -2.73 2.86
C LEU A 212 5.24 -3.30 4.29
N HIS A 213 4.81 -2.54 5.30
CA HIS A 213 4.77 -3.03 6.68
C HIS A 213 3.91 -4.29 6.80
N ARG A 214 2.73 -4.26 6.18
CA ARG A 214 1.82 -5.42 6.16
C ARG A 214 2.48 -6.61 5.48
N LEU A 215 3.06 -6.43 4.29
CA LEU A 215 3.77 -7.47 3.55
C LEU A 215 4.85 -8.12 4.41
N ILE A 216 5.73 -7.32 5.02
CA ILE A 216 6.83 -7.82 5.88
C ILE A 216 6.28 -8.62 7.06
N LYS A 217 5.26 -8.10 7.74
CA LYS A 217 4.61 -8.78 8.86
C LYS A 217 4.01 -10.13 8.44
N THR A 218 3.34 -10.19 7.28
CA THR A 218 2.79 -11.44 6.74
C THR A 218 3.92 -12.41 6.38
N MET A 219 4.96 -11.95 5.67
CA MET A 219 6.08 -12.78 5.21
C MET A 219 6.89 -13.37 6.36
N LYS A 220 7.10 -12.62 7.45
CA LYS A 220 7.70 -13.14 8.69
C LYS A 220 6.94 -14.31 9.27
N LYS A 221 5.60 -14.19 9.36
CA LYS A 221 4.74 -15.26 9.90
C LYS A 221 4.78 -16.51 9.03
N ARG A 222 4.94 -16.34 7.71
CA ARG A 222 4.97 -17.44 6.73
C ARG A 222 6.29 -18.20 6.72
N GLY A 223 7.40 -17.56 7.08
CA GLY A 223 8.71 -18.18 7.22
C GLY A 223 9.15 -18.92 5.95
N LYS A 224 9.01 -20.25 5.94
CA LYS A 224 9.44 -21.13 4.84
C LYS A 224 8.66 -20.92 3.53
N HIS A 225 7.42 -20.46 3.60
CA HIS A 225 6.59 -20.26 2.42
C HIS A 225 6.77 -18.88 1.76
N LYS A 226 7.52 -17.97 2.40
CA LYS A 226 7.72 -16.58 1.95
C LYS A 226 8.07 -16.47 0.47
N SER A 227 9.12 -17.16 0.02
CA SER A 227 9.62 -17.04 -1.36
C SER A 227 8.57 -17.51 -2.38
N GLN A 228 7.86 -18.60 -2.09
CA GLN A 228 6.76 -19.09 -2.94
C GLN A 228 5.59 -18.10 -2.94
N ASP A 229 5.20 -17.57 -1.78
CA ASP A 229 4.11 -16.61 -1.68
C ASP A 229 4.43 -15.31 -2.46
N LEU A 230 5.66 -14.80 -2.36
CA LEU A 230 6.12 -13.63 -3.12
C LEU A 230 6.07 -13.89 -4.62
N LYS A 231 6.52 -15.06 -5.08
CA LYS A 231 6.46 -15.46 -6.49
C LYS A 231 5.02 -15.55 -7.00
N ASP A 232 4.14 -16.20 -6.24
CA ASP A 232 2.74 -16.35 -6.61
C ASP A 232 2.02 -14.98 -6.62
N MET A 233 2.40 -14.08 -5.71
CA MET A 233 1.87 -12.71 -5.69
C MET A 233 2.37 -11.92 -6.91
N ASP A 234 3.66 -12.01 -7.25
CA ASP A 234 4.30 -11.34 -8.38
C ASP A 234 3.61 -11.67 -9.71
N GLU A 235 3.35 -12.97 -9.94
CA GLU A 235 2.64 -13.46 -11.12
C GLU A 235 1.22 -12.87 -11.24
N ARG A 236 0.50 -12.79 -10.11
CA ARG A 236 -0.90 -12.33 -10.11
C ARG A 236 -1.03 -10.83 -10.24
N ILE A 237 -0.17 -10.05 -9.58
CA ILE A 237 -0.24 -8.58 -9.62
C ILE A 237 0.46 -8.00 -10.85
N GLY A 238 1.40 -8.73 -11.47
CA GLY A 238 2.09 -8.30 -12.68
C GLY A 238 1.16 -7.98 -13.85
N ASN A 239 -0.02 -8.61 -13.90
CA ASN A 239 -1.05 -8.39 -14.92
C ASN A 239 -2.27 -7.60 -14.42
N ALA A 240 -2.27 -7.15 -13.16
CA ALA A 240 -3.42 -6.51 -12.55
C ALA A 240 -3.50 -5.02 -12.88
N LYS A 241 -4.71 -4.52 -13.18
CA LYS A 241 -4.98 -3.08 -13.33
C LYS A 241 -4.70 -2.28 -12.04
N HIS A 242 -4.89 -2.95 -10.89
CA HIS A 242 -4.75 -2.36 -9.55
C HIS A 242 -3.89 -3.27 -8.66
N PRO A 243 -2.56 -3.25 -8.81
CA PRO A 243 -1.67 -4.20 -8.14
C PRO A 243 -1.76 -4.07 -6.61
N SER A 244 -1.73 -2.86 -6.06
CA SER A 244 -1.76 -2.64 -4.60
C SER A 244 -3.06 -3.15 -3.95
N GLY A 245 -4.22 -2.89 -4.58
CA GLY A 245 -5.51 -3.35 -4.07
C GLY A 245 -5.67 -4.87 -4.14
N LEU A 246 -5.10 -5.52 -5.17
CA LEU A 246 -5.05 -6.98 -5.24
C LEU A 246 -4.10 -7.55 -4.19
N LEU A 247 -2.94 -6.92 -3.98
CA LEU A 247 -1.97 -7.33 -2.97
C LEU A 247 -2.58 -7.29 -1.56
N VAL A 248 -3.31 -6.24 -1.20
CA VAL A 248 -4.02 -6.15 0.09
C VAL A 248 -4.91 -7.36 0.35
N ARG A 249 -5.73 -7.75 -0.64
CA ARG A 249 -6.62 -8.92 -0.54
C ARG A 249 -5.86 -10.24 -0.41
N MET A 250 -4.73 -10.36 -1.11
CA MET A 250 -3.89 -11.56 -1.01
C MET A 250 -3.23 -11.68 0.36
N LEU A 251 -2.74 -10.56 0.92
CA LEU A 251 -2.21 -10.51 2.27
C LEU A 251 -3.28 -10.83 3.32
N GLU A 252 -4.51 -10.35 3.14
CA GLU A 252 -5.67 -10.71 4.00
C GLU A 252 -5.92 -12.21 4.02
N GLY A 253 -6.01 -12.85 2.84
CA GLY A 253 -6.23 -14.30 2.77
C GLY A 253 -5.09 -15.12 3.38
N LEU A 254 -3.84 -14.66 3.22
CA LEU A 254 -2.67 -15.28 3.86
C LEU A 254 -2.67 -15.10 5.39
N GLU A 255 -3.13 -13.95 5.89
CA GLU A 255 -3.24 -13.67 7.34
C GLU A 255 -4.36 -14.47 8.01
N GLU A 256 -5.52 -14.61 7.34
CA GLU A 256 -6.68 -15.31 7.87
C GLU A 256 -6.54 -16.83 7.80
N ASN A 257 -6.17 -17.34 6.61
CA ASN A 257 -6.29 -18.77 6.29
C ASN A 257 -4.94 -19.45 6.03
N GLY A 258 -3.84 -18.68 6.03
CA GLY A 258 -2.53 -19.20 5.64
C GLY A 258 -2.50 -19.68 4.18
N LYS A 259 -3.43 -19.22 3.34
CA LYS A 259 -3.54 -19.62 1.94
C LYS A 259 -3.83 -18.41 1.08
N MET A 260 -3.18 -18.36 -0.07
CA MET A 260 -3.50 -17.37 -1.10
C MET A 260 -4.97 -17.51 -1.51
N PRO A 261 -5.76 -16.41 -1.53
CA PRO A 261 -7.13 -16.48 -2.02
C PRO A 261 -7.14 -16.96 -3.48
N PRO A 262 -8.23 -17.58 -3.98
CA PRO A 262 -8.31 -17.97 -5.37
C PRO A 262 -8.09 -16.75 -6.27
N ALA A 263 -7.40 -16.97 -7.39
CA ALA A 263 -7.20 -15.90 -8.37
C ALA A 263 -8.57 -15.34 -8.77
N PRO A 264 -8.73 -14.00 -8.82
CA PRO A 264 -9.96 -13.41 -9.30
C PRO A 264 -10.36 -14.00 -10.66
N GLY A 265 -11.65 -14.25 -10.89
CA GLY A 265 -12.12 -14.93 -12.11
C GLY A 265 -11.70 -14.25 -13.41
N TRP A 266 -11.42 -12.94 -13.39
CA TRP A 266 -10.87 -12.21 -14.54
C TRP A 266 -9.45 -12.66 -14.92
N LEU A 267 -8.66 -13.14 -13.97
CA LEU A 267 -7.32 -13.67 -14.23
C LEU A 267 -7.39 -15.07 -14.87
N MET A 268 -8.37 -15.89 -14.48
CA MET A 268 -8.55 -17.23 -15.04
C MET A 268 -8.99 -17.23 -16.51
N GLN A 269 -9.61 -16.16 -17.01
CA GLN A 269 -10.05 -16.09 -18.40
C GLN A 269 -8.89 -15.85 -19.38
N SER A 270 -7.75 -15.31 -18.94
CA SER A 270 -6.64 -14.94 -19.83
C SER A 270 -5.77 -16.12 -20.25
N HIS A 271 -5.60 -17.13 -19.39
CA HIS A 271 -4.80 -18.32 -19.71
C HIS A 271 -5.63 -19.50 -20.27
N GLY A 272 -6.96 -19.36 -20.29
CA GLY A 272 -7.90 -20.42 -20.67
C GLY A 272 -8.40 -20.37 -22.11
N SER A 273 -8.04 -19.35 -22.91
CA SER A 273 -8.14 -19.48 -24.37
C SER A 273 -6.92 -20.29 -24.87
N ALA A 274 -6.83 -21.53 -24.39
CA ALA A 274 -6.36 -22.61 -25.22
C ALA A 274 -7.21 -22.51 -26.48
N ARG A 275 -6.63 -21.84 -27.48
CA ARG A 275 -6.93 -21.86 -28.90
C ARG A 275 -7.76 -23.10 -29.14
N ARG A 276 -9.09 -22.93 -29.07
CA ARG A 276 -10.04 -23.99 -29.38
C ARG A 276 -9.74 -24.25 -30.84
N GLU A 277 -8.92 -25.27 -31.11
CA GLU A 277 -8.59 -25.67 -32.46
C GLU A 277 -9.93 -25.70 -33.19
N PRO A 278 -10.12 -24.86 -34.22
CA PRO A 278 -11.37 -24.84 -34.93
C PRO A 278 -11.51 -26.24 -35.51
N ALA A 279 -12.37 -27.05 -34.88
CA ALA A 279 -12.71 -28.38 -35.32
C ALA A 279 -12.99 -28.26 -36.81
N GLU A 280 -12.09 -28.85 -37.59
CA GLU A 280 -12.03 -28.80 -39.04
C GLU A 280 -13.33 -29.41 -39.56
N LYS A 281 -14.37 -28.56 -39.68
CA LYS A 281 -15.62 -28.90 -40.35
C LYS A 281 -15.32 -28.94 -41.84
N ASP A 282 -14.67 -30.03 -42.24
CA ASP A 282 -14.96 -30.94 -43.34
C ASP A 282 -16.17 -30.53 -44.23
N ARG A 283 -16.12 -29.32 -44.80
CA ARG A 283 -17.04 -28.84 -45.83
C ARG A 283 -16.55 -29.37 -47.16
N LYS A 284 -16.74 -30.69 -47.34
CA LYS A 284 -16.73 -31.35 -48.65
C LYS A 284 -17.76 -30.68 -49.54
N LYS A 285 -17.25 -29.78 -50.37
CA LYS A 285 -17.95 -29.07 -51.44
C LYS A 285 -18.24 -30.06 -52.58
N SER A 286 -19.33 -30.79 -52.45
CA SER A 286 -19.95 -31.55 -53.54
C SER A 286 -20.51 -30.56 -54.57
N ARG A 287 -19.75 -30.35 -55.65
CA ARG A 287 -20.17 -29.53 -56.81
C ARG A 287 -20.03 -30.35 -58.09
N SER A 288 -20.84 -31.40 -58.23
CA SER A 288 -21.01 -32.15 -59.48
C SER A 288 -22.16 -31.55 -60.25
N ARG A 289 -21.87 -30.53 -61.08
CA ARG A 289 -22.82 -29.92 -62.02
C ARG A 289 -22.67 -30.66 -63.35
N SER A 290 -23.40 -31.77 -63.50
CA SER A 290 -23.56 -32.44 -64.80
C SER A 290 -24.53 -31.62 -65.65
N ARG A 291 -24.06 -31.13 -66.80
CA ARG A 291 -24.88 -30.67 -67.92
C ARG A 291 -24.54 -31.57 -69.10
N ARG A 292 -25.46 -32.46 -69.45
CA ARG A 292 -25.68 -32.96 -70.80
C ARG A 292 -27.14 -33.37 -70.91
#